data_AF-A0A0M7ABU1-F1
#
_entry.id   AF-A0A0M7ABU1-F1
#
_cell.length_a   1.000
_cell.length_b   1.000
_cell.length_c   1.000
_cell.angle_alpha   90.00
_cell.angle_beta   90.00
_cell.angle_gamma   90.00
#
_symmetry.space_group_name_H-M   'P 1'
#
loop_
_entity.id
_entity.type
_entity.pdbx_description
1 polymer ?
#
loop_
_entity_poly.entity_id
_entity_poly.type
_entity_poly.pdbx_seq_one_letter_code
_entity_poly.pdbx_strand_id
1 'polypeptide(L)'
;MIITFTLNIQKSVGLGGKNDKADVMAVQLRINELMPRAGTPLAVDGIAGPLTQGMIADFQAVALGFSRPDARVDPGGRTERGLNNSAAAAAWRWTDPRHDPQQYVPNTPKKMKDAKEKAEVGGPDAKLKGSPRTTGGIGGSPGVVVPSKKPYRDKEGHLVVAKGAEALKVAHGNLSWLDDVRGSTTGLIGSSYLVPKGTVDLKLKQVIVGQSGGDTGKVFWIRGNTLYASRGLDFIVNLESTGLFKEINVQTRAVKPASNAMAAFVMGFGTTIIGTAGLAVTATVIFTKGLVFYKTREREVKGVAAMLPDIVRGFRFLKNNCPNFWSHLSRGLGSAFSSALSSIPDGFTAQHVAGFMGKMMGGLGAAGDVSISTSVTVLAKVLATTLPLVAITGTARNAQEIVKSLTTSFAQAGIPITEQDARKMVEELGKPGVSQELAKLQAAMSKADRLLVDLGDHWLKAGGHAAVKKVSRPDDGIWSFF
;
A
#
# COMPACT_ATOMS: atom_id res chain seq x y z
N MET A 1 -16.80 17.95 -13.03
CA MET A 1 -15.55 17.22 -13.35
C MET A 1 -14.72 18.13 -14.22
N ILE A 2 -13.46 18.36 -13.87
CA ILE A 2 -12.58 19.24 -14.65
C ILE A 2 -11.69 18.34 -15.50
N ILE A 3 -11.82 18.47 -16.81
CA ILE A 3 -10.85 17.92 -17.77
C ILE A 3 -9.58 18.77 -17.63
N THR A 4 -8.48 18.14 -17.21
CA THR A 4 -7.22 18.79 -16.78
C THR A 4 -6.35 19.27 -17.94
N PHE A 5 -6.42 18.57 -19.07
CA PHE A 5 -5.78 18.94 -20.35
C PHE A 5 -6.71 18.55 -21.51
N THR A 6 -6.49 19.03 -22.72
CA THR A 6 -7.21 18.59 -23.94
C THR A 6 -6.37 17.53 -24.66
N LEU A 7 -6.93 16.35 -24.91
CA LEU A 7 -6.30 15.30 -25.72
C LEU A 7 -6.16 15.81 -27.16
N ASN A 8 -4.95 15.73 -27.71
CA ASN A 8 -4.67 16.07 -29.10
C ASN A 8 -3.66 15.05 -29.62
N ILE A 9 -4.11 14.12 -30.48
CA ILE A 9 -3.27 13.07 -31.06
C ILE A 9 -2.87 13.41 -32.50
N GLN A 10 -1.66 13.07 -32.89
CA GLN A 10 -1.14 13.35 -34.24
C GLN A 10 -1.40 12.20 -35.22
N LYS A 11 -1.46 10.97 -34.71
CA LYS A 11 -1.67 9.73 -35.45
C LYS A 11 -2.74 8.89 -34.76
N SER A 12 -3.35 7.98 -35.52
CA SER A 12 -4.42 7.13 -35.00
C SER A 12 -3.91 6.10 -33.98
N VAL A 13 -4.70 5.87 -32.93
CA VAL A 13 -4.40 4.97 -31.80
C VAL A 13 -5.46 3.87 -31.71
N GLY A 14 -5.08 2.65 -31.34
CA GLY A 14 -5.98 1.50 -31.16
C GLY A 14 -5.87 0.49 -32.30
N LEU A 15 -6.97 -0.23 -32.56
CA LEU A 15 -7.01 -1.33 -33.52
C LEU A 15 -6.77 -0.81 -34.96
N GLY A 16 -5.70 -1.31 -35.60
CA GLY A 16 -5.29 -0.86 -36.93
C GLY A 16 -4.82 0.60 -37.00
N GLY A 17 -4.58 1.25 -35.86
CA GLY A 17 -3.99 2.59 -35.77
C GLY A 17 -2.49 2.57 -36.07
N LYS A 18 -1.91 3.76 -36.29
CA LYS A 18 -0.45 3.93 -36.38
C LYS A 18 0.25 3.68 -35.05
N ASN A 19 -0.45 3.91 -33.93
CA ASN A 19 0.01 3.64 -32.58
C ASN A 19 1.37 4.28 -32.27
N ASP A 20 1.53 5.55 -32.63
CA ASP A 20 2.69 6.32 -32.19
C ASP A 20 2.72 6.36 -30.66
N LYS A 21 3.89 6.10 -30.08
CA LYS A 21 4.03 5.91 -28.63
C LYS A 21 3.48 7.09 -27.83
N ALA A 22 3.72 8.33 -28.29
CA ALA A 22 3.28 9.52 -27.59
C ALA A 22 1.75 9.65 -27.61
N ASP A 23 1.12 9.40 -28.75
CA ASP A 23 -0.34 9.45 -28.90
C ASP A 23 -1.02 8.34 -28.08
N VAL A 24 -0.43 7.13 -28.05
CA VAL A 24 -0.96 6.02 -27.25
C VAL A 24 -0.93 6.37 -25.76
N MET A 25 0.18 6.92 -25.26
CA MET A 25 0.28 7.34 -23.85
C MET A 25 -0.75 8.42 -23.52
N ALA A 26 -0.97 9.39 -24.42
CA ALA A 26 -1.96 10.43 -24.23
C ALA A 26 -3.39 9.86 -24.13
N VAL A 27 -3.73 8.91 -25.00
CA VAL A 27 -5.03 8.20 -24.96
C VAL A 27 -5.16 7.37 -23.68
N GLN A 28 -4.14 6.60 -23.28
CA GLN A 28 -4.16 5.79 -22.05
C GLN A 28 -4.34 6.65 -20.80
N LEU A 29 -3.59 7.75 -20.69
CA LEU A 29 -3.70 8.70 -19.58
C LEU A 29 -5.12 9.28 -19.53
N ARG A 30 -5.65 9.72 -20.67
CA ARG A 30 -6.99 10.27 -20.75
C ARG A 30 -8.06 9.26 -20.35
N ILE A 31 -7.99 8.04 -20.87
CA ILE A 31 -8.93 6.98 -20.51
C ILE A 31 -8.91 6.74 -19.00
N ASN A 32 -7.73 6.70 -18.38
CA ASN A 32 -7.59 6.54 -16.92
C ASN A 32 -8.22 7.70 -16.12
N GLU A 33 -8.12 8.93 -16.61
CA GLU A 33 -8.79 10.08 -15.96
C GLU A 33 -10.32 9.98 -16.01
N LEU A 34 -10.85 9.48 -17.13
CA LEU A 34 -12.29 9.38 -17.36
C LEU A 34 -12.92 8.13 -16.73
N MET A 35 -12.11 7.09 -16.50
CA MET A 35 -12.55 5.78 -16.02
C MET A 35 -13.43 5.87 -14.76
N PRO A 36 -14.47 5.01 -14.62
CA PRO A 36 -15.20 4.85 -13.37
C PRO A 36 -14.26 4.46 -12.23
N ARG A 37 -14.54 4.90 -11.00
CA ARG A 37 -13.68 4.61 -9.81
C ARG A 37 -13.43 3.12 -9.54
N ALA A 38 -14.28 2.23 -10.06
CA ALA A 38 -14.17 0.79 -9.88
C ALA A 38 -13.29 0.09 -10.95
N GLY A 39 -12.92 0.78 -12.04
CA GLY A 39 -12.11 0.19 -13.11
C GLY A 39 -10.64 0.05 -12.75
N THR A 40 -9.96 -0.95 -13.31
CA THR A 40 -8.50 -1.10 -13.20
C THR A 40 -7.83 -0.15 -14.20
N PRO A 41 -7.02 0.83 -13.75
CA PRO A 41 -6.35 1.75 -14.67
C PRO A 41 -5.41 1.05 -15.64
N LEU A 42 -5.38 1.51 -16.88
CA LEU A 42 -4.40 1.10 -17.89
C LEU A 42 -2.99 1.47 -17.45
N ALA A 43 -2.01 0.62 -17.80
CA ALA A 43 -0.62 1.04 -17.79
C ALA A 43 -0.41 2.10 -18.88
N VAL A 44 0.25 3.21 -18.54
CA VAL A 44 0.61 4.26 -19.51
C VAL A 44 1.98 3.92 -20.10
N ASP A 45 2.03 2.88 -20.91
CA ASP A 45 3.25 2.31 -21.49
C ASP A 45 3.48 2.71 -22.97
N GLY A 46 2.48 3.34 -23.59
CA GLY A 46 2.51 3.69 -25.00
C GLY A 46 2.31 2.49 -25.94
N ILE A 47 1.80 1.37 -25.42
CA ILE A 47 1.48 0.17 -26.19
C ILE A 47 -0.04 0.04 -26.30
N ALA A 48 -0.58 0.15 -27.51
CA ALA A 48 -2.01 0.00 -27.78
C ALA A 48 -2.42 -1.49 -27.83
N GLY A 49 -2.16 -2.22 -26.74
CA GLY A 49 -2.46 -3.64 -26.61
C GLY A 49 -3.96 -3.92 -26.39
N PRO A 50 -4.33 -5.20 -26.18
CA PRO A 50 -5.73 -5.62 -26.05
C PRO A 50 -6.52 -4.85 -24.98
N LEU A 51 -5.89 -4.52 -23.84
CA LEU A 51 -6.55 -3.76 -22.76
C LEU A 51 -6.86 -2.32 -23.19
N THR A 52 -5.92 -1.63 -23.85
CA THR A 52 -6.15 -0.27 -24.36
C THR A 52 -7.24 -0.27 -25.44
N GLN A 53 -7.20 -1.25 -26.35
CA GLN A 53 -8.21 -1.41 -27.40
C GLN A 53 -9.61 -1.69 -26.80
N GLY A 54 -9.70 -2.59 -25.83
CA GLY A 54 -10.96 -2.90 -25.13
C GLY A 54 -11.56 -1.67 -24.44
N MET A 55 -10.74 -0.86 -23.77
CA MET A 55 -11.22 0.38 -23.14
C MET A 55 -11.65 1.44 -24.15
N ILE A 56 -10.99 1.55 -25.30
CA ILE A 56 -11.43 2.44 -26.39
C ILE A 56 -12.80 1.98 -26.90
N ALA A 57 -12.96 0.66 -27.14
CA ALA A 57 -14.21 0.10 -27.64
C ALA A 57 -15.36 0.30 -26.65
N ASP A 58 -15.11 0.08 -25.36
CA ASP A 58 -16.10 0.29 -24.29
C ASP A 58 -16.54 1.75 -24.21
N PHE A 59 -15.59 2.69 -24.21
CA PHE A 59 -15.89 4.12 -24.26
C PHE A 59 -16.73 4.49 -25.49
N GLN A 60 -16.39 3.98 -26.67
CA GLN A 60 -17.16 4.22 -27.89
C GLN A 60 -18.59 3.68 -27.81
N ALA A 61 -18.76 2.46 -27.30
CA ALA A 61 -20.07 1.83 -27.18
C ALA A 61 -20.95 2.59 -26.19
N VAL A 62 -20.42 2.84 -24.99
CA VAL A 62 -21.18 3.41 -23.89
C VAL A 62 -21.33 4.93 -24.02
N ALA A 63 -20.22 5.65 -24.13
CA ALA A 63 -20.22 7.11 -24.06
C ALA A 63 -20.73 7.76 -25.36
N LEU A 64 -20.46 7.11 -26.50
CA LEU A 64 -20.76 7.67 -27.83
C LEU A 64 -21.91 6.95 -28.54
N GLY A 65 -22.41 5.84 -27.97
CA GLY A 65 -23.52 5.07 -28.52
C GLY A 65 -23.18 4.33 -29.81
N PHE A 66 -21.92 3.90 -29.98
CA PHE A 66 -21.53 3.16 -31.19
C PHE A 66 -22.14 1.76 -31.15
N SER A 67 -22.96 1.41 -32.14
CA SER A 67 -23.51 0.06 -32.27
C SER A 67 -22.45 -0.99 -32.62
N ARG A 68 -21.33 -0.56 -33.20
CA ARG A 68 -20.16 -1.37 -33.56
C ARG A 68 -18.88 -0.61 -33.23
N PRO A 69 -18.42 -0.64 -31.96
CA PRO A 69 -17.17 0.01 -31.58
C PRO A 69 -15.99 -0.64 -32.32
N ASP A 70 -15.15 0.18 -32.92
CA ASP A 70 -14.01 -0.24 -33.76
C ASP A 70 -12.67 -0.24 -33.00
N ALA A 71 -12.68 0.15 -31.73
CA ALA A 71 -11.52 0.21 -30.86
C ALA A 71 -10.40 1.15 -31.37
N ARG A 72 -10.77 2.21 -32.11
CA ARG A 72 -9.83 3.14 -32.74
C ARG A 72 -10.13 4.62 -32.44
N VAL A 73 -9.07 5.40 -32.19
CA VAL A 73 -9.12 6.85 -31.99
C VAL A 73 -8.34 7.51 -33.14
N ASP A 74 -9.02 8.26 -34.00
CA ASP A 74 -8.40 9.03 -35.08
C ASP A 74 -8.28 10.53 -34.72
N PRO A 75 -7.21 11.22 -35.18
CA PRO A 75 -7.03 12.67 -35.00
C PRO A 75 -8.23 13.50 -35.49
N GLY A 76 -8.75 14.37 -34.63
CA GLY A 76 -9.97 15.16 -34.87
C GLY A 76 -11.26 14.32 -34.95
N GLY A 77 -11.16 13.02 -34.71
CA GLY A 77 -12.24 12.05 -34.88
C GLY A 77 -13.33 12.18 -33.83
N ARG A 78 -14.41 11.41 -34.00
CA ARG A 78 -15.53 11.40 -33.04
C ARG A 78 -15.11 10.89 -31.66
N THR A 79 -14.23 9.88 -31.61
CA THR A 79 -13.76 9.31 -30.33
C THR A 79 -12.86 10.27 -29.57
N GLU A 80 -11.91 10.95 -30.23
CA GLU A 80 -11.07 11.97 -29.59
C GLU A 80 -11.90 13.13 -29.05
N ARG A 81 -12.85 13.66 -29.84
CA ARG A 81 -13.77 14.71 -29.39
C ARG A 81 -14.62 14.25 -28.20
N GLY A 82 -15.03 12.99 -28.20
CA GLY A 82 -15.71 12.37 -27.06
C GLY A 82 -14.85 12.35 -25.80
N LEU A 83 -13.60 11.92 -25.91
CA LEU A 83 -12.63 11.90 -24.80
C LEU A 83 -12.29 13.30 -24.28
N ASN A 84 -12.51 14.35 -25.07
CA ASN A 84 -12.39 15.75 -24.66
C ASN A 84 -13.69 16.38 -24.13
N ASN A 85 -14.81 15.66 -24.17
CA ASN A 85 -16.10 16.17 -23.77
C ASN A 85 -16.49 15.65 -22.38
N SER A 86 -16.66 16.57 -21.43
CA SER A 86 -17.02 16.24 -20.05
C SER A 86 -18.39 15.56 -19.91
N ALA A 87 -19.33 15.79 -20.84
CA ALA A 87 -20.63 15.13 -20.84
C ALA A 87 -20.52 13.67 -21.28
N ALA A 88 -19.72 13.37 -22.31
CA ALA A 88 -19.45 11.98 -22.73
C ALA A 88 -18.70 11.21 -21.64
N ALA A 89 -17.71 11.86 -21.00
CA ALA A 89 -17.03 11.31 -19.84
C ALA A 89 -17.99 11.00 -18.68
N ALA A 90 -18.95 11.88 -18.41
CA ALA A 90 -19.97 11.64 -17.39
C ALA A 90 -20.84 10.42 -17.76
N ALA A 91 -21.30 10.32 -19.01
CA ALA A 91 -22.10 9.19 -19.48
C ALA A 91 -21.35 7.85 -19.29
N TRP A 92 -20.04 7.82 -19.57
CA TRP A 92 -19.22 6.62 -19.40
C TRP A 92 -19.06 6.18 -17.94
N ARG A 93 -19.14 7.11 -16.98
CA ARG A 93 -18.95 6.82 -15.55
C ARG A 93 -20.13 6.15 -14.86
N TRP A 94 -21.34 6.33 -15.40
CA TRP A 94 -22.58 5.90 -14.75
C TRP A 94 -23.05 4.51 -15.17
N THR A 95 -22.33 3.84 -16.06
CA THR A 95 -22.69 2.49 -16.50
C THR A 95 -22.31 1.41 -15.50
N ASP A 96 -23.22 0.44 -15.39
CA ASP A 96 -23.21 -0.70 -14.47
C ASP A 96 -21.83 -1.39 -14.42
N PRO A 97 -21.26 -1.62 -13.21
CA PRO A 97 -19.98 -2.31 -12.99
C PRO A 97 -19.85 -3.71 -13.63
N ARG A 98 -20.93 -4.26 -14.18
CA ARG A 98 -20.97 -5.58 -14.81
C ARG A 98 -20.41 -5.65 -16.24
N HIS A 99 -20.06 -4.54 -16.87
CA HIS A 99 -19.30 -4.58 -18.13
C HIS A 99 -17.81 -4.76 -17.82
N ASP A 100 -17.29 -5.98 -17.99
CA ASP A 100 -15.85 -6.27 -17.93
C ASP A 100 -15.21 -6.01 -19.31
N PRO A 101 -14.43 -4.93 -19.48
CA PRO A 101 -13.81 -4.60 -20.76
C PRO A 101 -12.76 -5.62 -21.20
N GLN A 102 -12.30 -6.51 -20.29
CA GLN A 102 -11.34 -7.57 -20.63
C GLN A 102 -11.98 -8.68 -21.49
N GLN A 103 -13.31 -8.73 -21.62
CA GLN A 103 -14.01 -9.69 -22.47
C GLN A 103 -14.17 -9.23 -23.93
N TYR A 104 -13.65 -8.06 -24.31
CA TYR A 104 -13.70 -7.64 -25.72
C TYR A 104 -12.81 -8.55 -26.58
N VAL A 105 -13.44 -9.52 -27.25
CA VAL A 105 -12.85 -10.27 -28.36
C VAL A 105 -13.20 -9.52 -29.65
N PRO A 106 -12.23 -8.97 -30.39
CA PRO A 106 -12.51 -8.32 -31.67
C PRO A 106 -13.27 -9.31 -32.56
N ASN A 107 -14.43 -8.90 -33.09
CA ASN A 107 -15.22 -9.72 -34.02
C ASN A 107 -14.34 -10.12 -35.20
N THR A 108 -13.76 -11.31 -35.12
CA THR A 108 -12.99 -11.90 -36.21
C THR A 108 -14.02 -12.42 -37.22
N PRO A 109 -13.93 -12.07 -38.51
CA PRO A 109 -14.89 -12.55 -39.50
C PRO A 109 -15.00 -14.08 -39.44
N LYS A 110 -16.23 -14.59 -39.36
CA LYS A 110 -16.63 -16.00 -39.13
C LYS A 110 -16.02 -17.03 -40.12
N LYS A 111 -15.25 -16.60 -41.12
CA LYS A 111 -14.70 -17.45 -42.20
C LYS A 111 -13.43 -18.25 -41.86
N MET A 112 -12.85 -18.12 -40.66
CA MET A 112 -11.59 -18.83 -40.32
C MET A 112 -11.74 -20.06 -39.41
N LYS A 113 -12.89 -20.28 -38.76
CA LYS A 113 -13.05 -21.40 -37.81
C LYS A 113 -13.23 -22.77 -38.49
N ASP A 114 -13.75 -22.81 -39.72
CA ASP A 114 -14.07 -24.08 -40.39
C ASP A 114 -12.84 -24.85 -40.93
N ALA A 115 -11.66 -24.22 -40.93
CA ALA A 115 -10.44 -24.83 -41.48
C ALA A 115 -9.62 -25.65 -40.47
N LYS A 116 -9.84 -25.47 -39.15
CA LYS A 116 -8.95 -26.05 -38.12
C LYS A 116 -9.55 -27.27 -37.40
N GLU A 117 -10.83 -27.54 -37.55
CA GLU A 117 -11.54 -28.61 -36.84
C GLU A 117 -11.47 -29.99 -37.55
N LYS A 118 -10.80 -30.10 -38.71
CA LYS A 118 -10.67 -31.36 -39.47
C LYS A 118 -9.32 -32.09 -39.32
N ALA A 119 -8.39 -31.62 -38.48
CA ALA A 119 -7.01 -32.13 -38.51
C ALA A 119 -6.60 -33.08 -37.36
N GLU A 120 -7.37 -33.25 -36.28
CA GLU A 120 -6.88 -34.04 -35.13
C GLU A 120 -7.94 -34.97 -34.53
N VAL A 121 -8.08 -36.18 -35.09
CA VAL A 121 -8.63 -37.36 -34.40
C VAL A 121 -7.83 -38.60 -34.81
N GLY A 122 -7.05 -39.15 -33.88
CA GLY A 122 -6.38 -40.45 -34.01
C GLY A 122 -5.57 -40.83 -32.76
N GLY A 123 -6.11 -41.72 -31.91
CA GLY A 123 -5.44 -42.33 -30.73
C GLY A 123 -4.45 -43.47 -31.11
N PRO A 124 -4.16 -44.49 -30.26
CA PRO A 124 -4.75 -44.84 -28.95
C PRO A 124 -3.78 -45.38 -27.84
N ASP A 125 -4.40 -45.83 -26.75
CA ASP A 125 -3.96 -46.36 -25.45
C ASP A 125 -2.97 -47.55 -25.38
N ALA A 126 -2.28 -47.67 -24.23
CA ALA A 126 -1.78 -48.94 -23.72
C ALA A 126 -1.93 -49.08 -22.18
N LYS A 127 -2.62 -50.16 -21.75
CA LYS A 127 -2.87 -50.64 -20.38
C LYS A 127 -1.64 -51.32 -19.77
N LEU A 128 -1.43 -51.19 -18.45
CA LEU A 128 -0.71 -52.18 -17.63
C LEU A 128 -1.39 -52.41 -16.27
N LYS A 129 -1.48 -53.68 -15.90
CA LYS A 129 -2.13 -54.27 -14.72
C LYS A 129 -1.13 -54.51 -13.58
N GLY A 130 -1.58 -54.33 -12.33
CA GLY A 130 -1.39 -55.28 -11.21
C GLY A 130 -0.23 -55.08 -10.22
N SER A 131 -0.54 -54.85 -8.94
CA SER A 131 0.30 -55.27 -7.79
C SER A 131 -0.49 -55.35 -6.47
N PRO A 132 -0.01 -56.14 -5.48
CA PRO A 132 -0.82 -56.72 -4.41
C PRO A 132 -0.90 -55.88 -3.12
N ARG A 133 -1.92 -56.16 -2.31
CA ARG A 133 -2.19 -55.54 -1.00
C ARG A 133 -1.11 -55.89 0.04
N THR A 134 -0.58 -54.86 0.71
CA THR A 134 0.12 -54.95 2.00
C THR A 134 -0.63 -54.14 3.07
N THR A 135 -0.67 -54.71 4.26
CA THR A 135 -1.30 -54.24 5.51
C THR A 135 -0.73 -52.92 6.05
N GLY A 136 -1.58 -52.16 6.75
CA GLY A 136 -1.38 -50.75 7.06
C GLY A 136 -0.28 -50.38 8.07
N GLY A 137 0.23 -49.14 7.92
CA GLY A 137 1.15 -48.48 8.83
C GLY A 137 1.88 -47.32 8.15
N ILE A 138 1.42 -46.08 8.42
CA ILE A 138 1.97 -44.78 7.98
C ILE A 138 2.12 -44.66 6.45
N GLY A 139 1.29 -43.83 5.81
CA GLY A 139 1.38 -43.51 4.38
C GLY A 139 2.77 -43.00 4.00
N GLY A 140 3.63 -43.91 3.55
CA GLY A 140 4.99 -43.61 3.12
C GLY A 140 4.93 -42.84 1.81
N SER A 141 5.29 -41.57 1.87
CA SER A 141 5.68 -40.86 0.65
C SER A 141 6.92 -41.57 0.09
N PRO A 142 6.91 -42.00 -1.19
CA PRO A 142 8.05 -42.68 -1.79
C PRO A 142 9.28 -41.75 -1.76
N GLY A 143 10.35 -42.17 -1.07
CA GLY A 143 11.64 -41.47 -1.03
C GLY A 143 12.14 -40.99 0.34
N VAL A 144 11.39 -41.18 1.44
CA VAL A 144 11.87 -40.77 2.78
C VAL A 144 13.01 -41.67 3.26
N VAL A 145 14.18 -41.09 3.53
CA VAL A 145 15.30 -41.81 4.13
C VAL A 145 15.09 -41.91 5.64
N VAL A 146 14.85 -43.12 6.13
CA VAL A 146 14.61 -43.41 7.55
C VAL A 146 15.94 -43.75 8.23
N PRO A 147 16.20 -43.27 9.47
CA PRO A 147 17.37 -43.68 10.24
C PRO A 147 17.34 -45.19 10.56
N SER A 148 18.51 -45.81 10.59
CA SER A 148 18.71 -47.23 10.93
C SER A 148 18.43 -47.55 12.40
N LYS A 149 18.59 -46.56 13.29
CA LYS A 149 18.29 -46.66 14.73
C LYS A 149 17.02 -45.89 15.08
N LYS A 150 16.27 -46.42 16.06
CA LYS A 150 15.10 -45.73 16.60
C LYS A 150 15.51 -44.40 17.24
N PRO A 151 14.76 -43.30 17.02
CA PRO A 151 15.02 -42.03 17.69
C PRO A 151 14.95 -42.16 19.22
N TYR A 152 15.77 -41.37 19.92
CA TYR A 152 15.81 -41.33 21.39
C TYR A 152 16.01 -39.88 21.88
N ARG A 153 15.76 -39.58 23.15
CA ARG A 153 15.98 -38.22 23.70
C ARG A 153 17.37 -38.12 24.35
N ASP A 154 18.07 -37.01 24.12
CA ASP A 154 19.32 -36.69 24.83
C ASP A 154 19.07 -36.17 26.26
N LYS A 155 20.13 -35.78 26.97
CA LYS A 155 20.04 -35.29 28.36
C LYS A 155 19.32 -33.95 28.46
N GLU A 156 19.36 -33.18 27.39
CA GLU A 156 18.69 -31.89 27.20
C GLU A 156 17.23 -32.05 26.74
N GLY A 157 16.78 -33.29 26.51
CA GLY A 157 15.41 -33.62 26.13
C GLY A 157 15.12 -33.51 24.63
N HIS A 158 16.10 -33.19 23.78
CA HIS A 158 15.93 -33.12 22.33
C HIS A 158 15.80 -34.51 21.73
N LEU A 159 14.93 -34.67 20.71
CA LEU A 159 14.81 -35.95 20.00
C LEU A 159 15.98 -36.10 19.01
N VAL A 160 16.89 -37.01 19.32
CA VAL A 160 17.99 -37.42 18.44
C VAL A 160 17.46 -38.38 17.39
N VAL A 161 17.59 -38.00 16.12
CA VAL A 161 17.14 -38.78 14.95
C VAL A 161 18.26 -39.67 14.41
N ALA A 162 19.46 -39.12 14.28
CA ALA A 162 20.63 -39.84 13.74
C ALA A 162 21.95 -39.18 14.19
N LYS A 163 23.07 -39.92 14.09
CA LYS A 163 24.41 -39.46 14.47
C LYS A 163 25.47 -39.79 13.41
N GLY A 164 26.58 -39.05 13.42
CA GLY A 164 27.72 -39.27 12.54
C GLY A 164 27.36 -39.09 11.06
N ALA A 165 27.92 -39.94 10.20
CA ALA A 165 27.64 -39.91 8.76
C ALA A 165 26.16 -40.14 8.43
N GLU A 166 25.45 -40.87 9.28
CA GLU A 166 24.02 -41.14 9.11
C GLU A 166 23.17 -39.88 9.27
N ALA A 167 23.56 -38.95 10.16
CA ALA A 167 22.87 -37.68 10.32
C ALA A 167 22.84 -36.87 9.01
N LEU A 168 23.98 -36.82 8.30
CA LEU A 168 24.09 -36.16 7.01
C LEU A 168 23.31 -36.89 5.92
N LYS A 169 23.38 -38.23 5.89
CA LYS A 169 22.63 -39.04 4.92
C LYS A 169 21.11 -38.84 5.07
N VAL A 170 20.61 -38.88 6.30
CA VAL A 170 19.19 -38.67 6.60
C VAL A 170 18.79 -37.22 6.30
N ALA A 171 19.59 -36.23 6.65
CA ALA A 171 19.29 -34.84 6.33
C ALA A 171 19.27 -34.59 4.81
N HIS A 172 20.29 -35.05 4.08
CA HIS A 172 20.41 -34.89 2.63
C HIS A 172 19.32 -35.62 1.86
N GLY A 173 19.04 -36.88 2.23
CA GLY A 173 17.99 -37.67 1.60
C GLY A 173 16.58 -37.11 1.81
N ASN A 174 16.41 -36.20 2.77
CA ASN A 174 15.12 -35.62 3.10
C ASN A 174 14.96 -34.13 2.76
N LEU A 175 16.02 -33.48 2.29
CA LEU A 175 16.04 -32.03 2.01
C LEU A 175 15.04 -31.59 0.92
N SER A 176 14.74 -32.47 -0.04
CA SER A 176 13.83 -32.17 -1.15
C SER A 176 12.37 -32.05 -0.74
N TRP A 177 11.96 -32.71 0.34
CA TRP A 177 10.56 -32.72 0.81
C TRP A 177 10.35 -31.94 2.11
N LEU A 178 11.42 -31.49 2.76
CA LEU A 178 11.32 -30.56 3.88
C LEU A 178 11.03 -29.15 3.35
N ASP A 179 10.10 -28.48 4.01
CA ASP A 179 9.77 -27.08 3.78
C ASP A 179 10.69 -26.16 4.60
N ASP A 180 10.63 -24.86 4.32
CA ASP A 180 11.13 -23.85 5.24
C ASP A 180 10.41 -23.96 6.59
N VAL A 181 11.12 -23.66 7.67
CA VAL A 181 10.52 -23.69 9.00
C VAL A 181 9.56 -22.52 9.14
N ARG A 182 8.28 -22.84 9.28
CA ARG A 182 7.17 -21.92 9.47
C ARG A 182 6.47 -22.22 10.78
N GLY A 183 5.92 -21.17 11.35
CA GLY A 183 4.93 -21.31 12.39
C GLY A 183 4.50 -19.97 12.94
N SER A 184 3.54 -20.06 13.85
CA SER A 184 2.89 -18.92 14.47
C SER A 184 3.00 -19.08 15.98
N THR A 185 3.44 -18.04 16.67
CA THR A 185 3.27 -17.95 18.12
C THR A 185 1.82 -17.55 18.39
N THR A 186 0.94 -18.52 18.62
CA THR A 186 -0.43 -18.25 19.05
C THR A 186 -0.41 -17.69 20.47
N GLY A 187 -0.35 -16.37 20.56
CA GLY A 187 -0.30 -15.52 21.75
C GLY A 187 -0.36 -14.04 21.34
N LEU A 188 -0.48 -13.12 22.30
CA LEU A 188 -0.81 -11.68 22.24
C LEU A 188 -0.28 -10.81 21.06
N ILE A 189 0.65 -11.30 20.23
CA ILE A 189 1.31 -10.54 19.15
C ILE A 189 1.22 -11.23 17.78
N GLY A 190 0.70 -12.47 17.67
CA GLY A 190 0.36 -13.10 16.39
C GLY A 190 1.47 -13.11 15.33
N SER A 191 2.73 -13.20 15.75
CA SER A 191 3.88 -13.20 14.83
C SER A 191 4.05 -14.56 14.16
N SER A 192 4.04 -14.56 12.82
CA SER A 192 4.53 -15.65 12.01
C SER A 192 6.03 -15.49 11.75
N TYR A 193 6.75 -16.61 11.71
CA TYR A 193 8.17 -16.64 11.37
C TYR A 193 8.39 -17.57 10.18
N LEU A 194 9.42 -17.24 9.38
CA LEU A 194 9.91 -18.06 8.27
C LEU A 194 11.42 -18.16 8.41
N VAL A 195 11.93 -19.38 8.63
CA VAL A 195 13.37 -19.66 8.64
C VAL A 195 13.68 -20.58 7.47
N PRO A 196 14.39 -20.09 6.44
CA PRO A 196 14.71 -20.90 5.27
C PRO A 196 15.44 -22.19 5.65
N LYS A 197 15.11 -23.30 5.00
CA LYS A 197 15.92 -24.51 5.14
C LYS A 197 17.34 -24.27 4.65
N GLY A 198 18.31 -24.89 5.32
CA GLY A 198 19.74 -24.62 5.14
C GLY A 198 20.29 -23.44 5.94
N THR A 199 19.46 -22.72 6.71
CA THR A 199 19.94 -21.61 7.54
C THR A 199 20.99 -22.06 8.55
N VAL A 200 22.12 -21.34 8.58
CA VAL A 200 23.23 -21.60 9.50
C VAL A 200 23.14 -20.64 10.68
N ASP A 201 23.02 -21.18 11.89
CA ASP A 201 23.15 -20.44 13.13
C ASP A 201 24.58 -20.62 13.66
N LEU A 202 25.41 -19.61 13.42
CA LEU A 202 26.83 -19.61 13.80
C LEU A 202 27.04 -19.62 15.32
N LYS A 203 26.09 -19.07 16.09
CA LYS A 203 26.20 -18.97 17.55
C LYS A 203 25.91 -20.31 18.21
N LEU A 204 24.85 -20.98 17.76
CA LEU A 204 24.49 -22.33 18.23
C LEU A 204 25.25 -23.44 17.50
N LYS A 205 26.10 -23.08 16.52
CA LYS A 205 26.87 -24.01 15.67
C LYS A 205 25.98 -25.11 15.09
N GLN A 206 24.86 -24.69 14.52
CA GLN A 206 23.85 -25.59 13.97
C GLN A 206 23.35 -25.16 12.59
N VAL A 207 22.83 -26.11 11.84
CA VAL A 207 22.22 -25.89 10.52
C VAL A 207 20.79 -26.39 10.56
N ILE A 208 19.84 -25.52 10.22
CA ILE A 208 18.42 -25.87 10.15
C ILE A 208 18.19 -26.61 8.84
N VAL A 209 17.75 -27.86 8.90
CA VAL A 209 17.54 -28.71 7.71
C VAL A 209 16.19 -28.46 7.08
N GLY A 210 15.17 -28.11 7.87
CA GLY A 210 13.82 -27.77 7.38
C GLY A 210 12.72 -28.33 8.27
N GLN A 211 11.47 -28.23 7.83
CA GLN A 211 10.27 -28.70 8.54
C GLN A 211 9.47 -29.71 7.73
N SER A 212 8.98 -30.76 8.36
CA SER A 212 8.04 -31.71 7.75
C SER A 212 6.60 -31.26 8.02
N GLY A 213 5.68 -31.32 7.05
CA GLY A 213 4.23 -31.34 7.34
C GLY A 213 3.60 -30.01 7.80
N GLY A 214 4.10 -28.86 7.31
CA GLY A 214 3.55 -27.53 7.61
C GLY A 214 3.74 -27.07 9.06
N ASP A 215 2.95 -26.07 9.49
CA ASP A 215 3.14 -25.30 10.74
C ASP A 215 3.19 -26.13 12.03
N THR A 216 2.58 -27.33 12.05
CA THR A 216 2.54 -28.19 13.24
C THR A 216 3.60 -29.27 13.24
N GLY A 217 4.32 -29.44 12.13
CA GLY A 217 5.19 -30.58 12.00
C GLY A 217 6.60 -30.35 12.54
N LYS A 218 7.46 -31.35 12.36
CA LYS A 218 8.75 -31.41 13.04
C LYS A 218 9.79 -30.56 12.32
N VAL A 219 10.52 -29.78 13.10
CA VAL A 219 11.70 -29.04 12.64
C VAL A 219 12.93 -29.90 12.87
N PHE A 220 13.76 -30.01 11.86
CA PHE A 220 15.00 -30.77 11.87
C PHE A 220 16.20 -29.83 11.81
N TRP A 221 17.22 -30.07 12.64
CA TRP A 221 18.47 -29.32 12.61
C TRP A 221 19.66 -30.22 12.95
N ILE A 222 20.82 -29.90 12.40
CA ILE A 222 22.08 -30.56 12.70
C ILE A 222 22.87 -29.69 13.65
N ARG A 223 23.34 -30.24 14.76
CA ARG A 223 24.31 -29.61 15.66
C ARG A 223 25.47 -30.57 15.88
N GLY A 224 26.68 -30.14 15.53
CA GLY A 224 27.84 -31.04 15.44
C GLY A 224 27.58 -32.16 14.42
N ASN A 225 27.66 -33.42 14.87
CA ASN A 225 27.41 -34.60 14.04
C ASN A 225 26.06 -35.27 14.32
N THR A 226 25.13 -34.58 14.99
CA THR A 226 23.85 -35.15 15.42
C THR A 226 22.70 -34.41 14.74
N LEU A 227 21.77 -35.18 14.15
CA LEU A 227 20.51 -34.69 13.61
C LEU A 227 19.45 -34.75 14.70
N TYR A 228 18.83 -33.62 14.98
CA TYR A 228 17.79 -33.46 15.97
C TYR A 228 16.44 -33.19 15.30
N ALA A 229 15.36 -33.46 16.03
CA ALA A 229 14.01 -33.07 15.68
C ALA A 229 13.26 -32.52 16.90
N SER A 230 12.37 -31.57 16.66
CA SER A 230 11.42 -31.07 17.68
C SER A 230 10.13 -30.60 17.02
N ARG A 231 9.08 -30.36 17.80
CA ARG A 231 7.89 -29.66 17.30
C ARG A 231 8.28 -28.22 16.97
N GLY A 232 7.64 -27.62 15.96
CA GLY A 232 7.93 -26.25 15.53
C GLY A 232 7.96 -25.24 16.68
N LEU A 233 6.93 -25.24 17.54
CA LEU A 233 6.85 -24.32 18.68
C LEU A 233 7.99 -24.52 19.70
N ASP A 234 8.32 -25.76 20.03
CA ASP A 234 9.38 -26.08 20.99
C ASP A 234 10.76 -25.68 20.47
N PHE A 235 11.00 -25.84 19.16
CA PHE A 235 12.23 -25.36 18.53
C PHE A 235 12.37 -23.83 18.64
N ILE A 236 11.26 -23.12 18.49
CA ILE A 236 11.22 -21.65 18.43
C ILE A 236 11.42 -21.04 19.80
N VAL A 237 10.74 -21.55 20.81
CA VAL A 237 10.92 -21.11 22.20
C VAL A 237 12.40 -21.27 22.62
N ASN A 238 13.05 -22.33 22.16
CA ASN A 238 14.49 -22.56 22.37
C ASN A 238 15.38 -21.64 21.51
N LEU A 239 14.96 -21.24 20.31
CA LEU A 239 15.68 -20.27 19.47
C LEU A 239 15.60 -18.83 20.05
N GLU A 240 14.43 -18.44 20.57
CA GLU A 240 14.20 -17.13 21.18
C GLU A 240 15.00 -16.94 22.48
N SER A 241 15.04 -17.96 23.32
CA SER A 241 15.74 -17.94 24.61
C SER A 241 17.27 -17.89 24.50
N THR A 242 17.85 -18.24 23.34
CA THR A 242 19.31 -18.41 23.16
C THR A 242 20.02 -17.25 22.44
N GLY A 243 19.28 -16.19 22.08
CA GLY A 243 19.84 -14.83 21.93
C GLY A 243 19.83 -14.20 20.54
N LEU A 244 19.44 -14.92 19.47
CA LEU A 244 19.29 -14.33 18.13
C LEU A 244 18.22 -13.21 18.13
N PHE A 245 17.09 -13.46 18.79
CA PHE A 245 15.99 -12.49 18.92
C PHE A 245 16.27 -11.37 19.95
N LYS A 246 17.08 -11.66 20.98
CA LYS A 246 17.41 -10.69 22.04
C LYS A 246 18.25 -9.53 21.47
N GLU A 247 19.10 -9.80 20.49
CA GLU A 247 19.97 -8.80 19.85
C GLU A 247 19.21 -7.94 18.82
N ILE A 248 18.30 -8.55 18.06
CA ILE A 248 17.33 -7.84 17.20
C ILE A 248 16.46 -6.89 18.05
N ASN A 249 16.05 -7.29 19.25
CA ASN A 249 15.23 -6.50 20.17
C ASN A 249 16.03 -5.38 20.90
N VAL A 250 17.32 -5.60 21.17
CA VAL A 250 18.21 -4.57 21.77
C VAL A 250 18.61 -3.50 20.75
N GLN A 251 18.91 -3.89 19.51
CA GLN A 251 19.23 -2.92 18.44
C GLN A 251 18.00 -2.10 17.99
N THR A 252 16.78 -2.55 18.27
CA THR A 252 15.53 -1.84 17.96
C THR A 252 15.05 -0.88 19.06
N ARG A 253 15.70 -0.81 20.24
CA ARG A 253 15.34 0.15 21.31
C ARG A 253 15.49 1.62 20.89
N ALA A 254 16.53 1.96 20.12
CA ALA A 254 16.71 3.31 19.55
C ALA A 254 15.73 3.61 18.40
N VAL A 255 15.18 2.56 17.80
CA VAL A 255 14.27 2.62 16.66
C VAL A 255 12.81 2.73 17.11
N LYS A 256 12.49 2.39 18.37
CA LYS A 256 11.12 2.32 18.91
C LYS A 256 10.25 3.57 18.62
N PRO A 257 10.75 4.82 18.74
CA PRO A 257 9.96 6.00 18.39
C PRO A 257 9.69 6.12 16.87
N ALA A 258 10.68 5.80 16.04
CA ALA A 258 10.56 5.80 14.58
C ALA A 258 9.70 4.63 14.07
N SER A 259 9.81 3.48 14.72
CA SER A 259 8.98 2.28 14.56
C SER A 259 7.53 2.56 14.89
N ASN A 260 7.24 3.25 15.99
CA ASN A 260 5.88 3.63 16.36
C ASN A 260 5.30 4.68 15.40
N ALA A 261 6.10 5.66 14.97
CA ALA A 261 5.70 6.64 13.98
C ALA A 261 5.44 6.00 12.59
N MET A 262 6.27 5.03 12.19
CA MET A 262 6.13 4.31 10.93
C MET A 262 5.00 3.26 10.98
N ALA A 263 4.83 2.53 12.07
CA ALA A 263 3.70 1.61 12.25
C ALA A 263 2.36 2.36 12.19
N ALA A 264 2.30 3.55 12.81
CA ALA A 264 1.16 4.43 12.65
C ALA A 264 1.00 4.92 11.19
N PHE A 265 2.10 5.19 10.48
CA PHE A 265 2.10 5.55 9.05
C PHE A 265 1.55 4.43 8.16
N VAL A 266 1.93 3.18 8.43
CA VAL A 266 1.44 2.00 7.72
C VAL A 266 -0.03 1.72 8.03
N MET A 267 -0.43 1.83 9.30
CA MET A 267 -1.82 1.63 9.71
C MET A 267 -2.75 2.74 9.20
N GLY A 268 -2.26 3.97 9.03
CA GLY A 268 -3.03 5.10 8.48
C GLY A 268 -3.26 5.04 6.96
N PHE A 269 -2.48 4.27 6.21
CA PHE A 269 -2.54 4.21 4.74
C PHE A 269 -3.11 2.90 4.16
N GLY A 270 -3.49 1.91 4.98
CA GLY A 270 -4.25 0.76 4.46
C GLY A 270 -4.24 -0.49 5.32
N THR A 271 -5.22 -0.60 6.22
CA THR A 271 -5.62 -1.87 6.85
C THR A 271 -6.89 -2.47 6.23
N THR A 272 -7.54 -1.79 5.28
CA THR A 272 -8.81 -2.25 4.70
C THR A 272 -8.67 -3.29 3.57
N ILE A 273 -7.46 -3.55 3.06
CA ILE A 273 -7.27 -4.33 1.81
C ILE A 273 -6.67 -5.72 2.04
N ILE A 274 -6.04 -6.01 3.20
CA ILE A 274 -5.25 -7.24 3.36
C ILE A 274 -5.66 -7.96 4.65
N GLY A 275 -6.17 -9.18 4.51
CA GLY A 275 -6.52 -10.07 5.62
C GLY A 275 -5.33 -10.33 6.56
N THR A 276 -5.65 -10.76 7.79
CA THR A 276 -4.76 -10.79 8.96
C THR A 276 -3.40 -11.50 8.77
N ALA A 277 -3.28 -12.46 7.84
CA ALA A 277 -2.01 -13.14 7.53
C ALA A 277 -1.06 -12.32 6.62
N GLY A 278 -1.59 -11.43 5.77
CA GLY A 278 -0.77 -10.57 4.92
C GLY A 278 -0.17 -9.38 5.67
N LEU A 279 -0.70 -9.04 6.85
CA LEU A 279 -0.22 -7.94 7.68
C LEU A 279 1.20 -8.15 8.22
N ALA A 280 1.61 -9.37 8.58
CA ALA A 280 2.94 -9.58 9.19
C ALA A 280 4.10 -9.46 8.19
N VAL A 281 3.93 -10.02 6.98
CA VAL A 281 4.92 -9.92 5.89
C VAL A 281 4.93 -8.50 5.32
N THR A 282 3.75 -7.90 5.15
CA THR A 282 3.62 -6.51 4.69
C THR A 282 4.17 -5.54 5.74
N ALA A 283 3.92 -5.76 7.03
CA ALA A 283 4.50 -4.96 8.10
C ALA A 283 6.02 -5.09 8.16
N THR A 284 6.58 -6.30 8.03
CA THR A 284 8.05 -6.49 8.04
C THR A 284 8.70 -5.83 6.81
N VAL A 285 8.14 -6.02 5.62
CA VAL A 285 8.66 -5.40 4.39
C VAL A 285 8.53 -3.88 4.46
N ILE A 286 7.38 -3.35 4.91
CA ILE A 286 7.21 -1.91 5.05
C ILE A 286 8.06 -1.36 6.20
N PHE A 287 8.30 -2.12 7.25
CA PHE A 287 9.19 -1.73 8.35
C PHE A 287 10.63 -1.65 7.88
N THR A 288 11.15 -2.66 7.19
CA THR A 288 12.50 -2.65 6.64
C THR A 288 12.66 -1.55 5.59
N LYS A 289 11.70 -1.39 4.68
CA LYS A 289 11.69 -0.28 3.71
C LYS A 289 11.58 1.06 4.41
N GLY A 290 10.77 1.16 5.46
CA GLY A 290 10.62 2.35 6.30
C GLY A 290 11.93 2.72 7.00
N LEU A 291 12.69 1.74 7.50
CA LEU A 291 13.99 1.98 8.10
C LEU A 291 15.06 2.38 7.09
N VAL A 292 15.09 1.71 5.94
CA VAL A 292 15.99 2.08 4.83
C VAL A 292 15.65 3.48 4.34
N PHE A 293 14.37 3.77 4.15
CA PHE A 293 13.88 5.08 3.75
C PHE A 293 14.23 6.16 4.78
N TYR A 294 13.96 5.90 6.07
CA TYR A 294 14.32 6.81 7.17
C TYR A 294 15.83 7.08 7.20
N LYS A 295 16.67 6.05 7.10
CA LYS A 295 18.13 6.22 7.06
C LYS A 295 18.59 7.00 5.82
N THR A 296 17.97 6.74 4.67
CA THR A 296 18.31 7.40 3.40
C THR A 296 17.83 8.85 3.36
N ARG A 297 16.79 9.19 4.13
CA ARG A 297 16.12 10.49 4.16
C ARG A 297 16.04 11.10 5.55
N GLU A 298 17.05 10.80 6.37
CA GLU A 298 17.05 11.19 7.78
C GLU A 298 16.98 12.71 7.93
N ARG A 299 17.64 13.44 7.01
CA ARG A 299 17.67 14.90 7.00
C ARG A 299 16.29 15.50 6.74
N GLU A 300 15.56 15.00 5.75
CA GLU A 300 14.24 15.46 5.37
C GLU A 300 13.22 15.11 6.47
N VAL A 301 13.28 13.90 7.01
CA VAL A 301 12.42 13.47 8.13
C VAL A 301 12.68 14.31 9.37
N LYS A 302 13.96 14.54 9.74
CA LYS A 302 14.32 15.46 10.83
C LYS A 302 13.88 16.89 10.54
N GLY A 303 13.93 17.32 9.28
CA GLY A 303 13.42 18.61 8.83
C GLY A 303 11.93 18.77 9.13
N VAL A 304 11.09 17.82 8.71
CA VAL A 304 9.65 17.82 9.01
C VAL A 304 9.42 17.77 10.53
N ALA A 305 10.13 16.89 11.24
CA ALA A 305 10.00 16.76 12.68
C ALA A 305 10.35 18.06 13.42
N ALA A 306 11.33 18.82 12.94
CA ALA A 306 11.73 20.11 13.50
C ALA A 306 10.68 21.21 13.31
N MET A 307 9.76 21.07 12.35
CA MET A 307 8.68 22.05 12.10
C MET A 307 7.41 21.76 12.90
N LEU A 308 7.21 20.52 13.36
CA LEU A 308 6.03 20.14 14.11
C LEU A 308 5.78 20.97 15.38
N PRO A 309 6.80 21.36 16.20
CA PRO A 309 6.57 22.25 17.33
C PRO A 309 5.91 23.57 16.96
N ASP A 310 6.34 24.20 15.87
CA ASP A 310 5.78 25.49 15.42
C ASP A 310 4.38 25.31 14.84
N ILE A 311 4.13 24.22 14.11
CA ILE A 311 2.79 23.87 13.61
C ILE A 311 1.81 23.65 14.78
N VAL A 312 2.20 22.84 15.77
CA VAL A 312 1.39 22.55 16.96
C VAL A 312 1.15 23.83 17.77
N ARG A 313 2.18 24.66 17.96
CA ARG A 313 2.05 25.95 18.65
C ARG A 313 1.06 26.86 17.94
N GLY A 314 1.17 27.00 16.62
CA GLY A 314 0.25 27.80 15.80
C GLY A 314 -1.20 27.32 15.92
N PHE A 315 -1.44 26.01 15.87
CA PHE A 315 -2.80 25.48 16.05
C PHE A 315 -3.35 25.69 17.46
N ARG A 316 -2.55 25.53 18.52
CA ARG A 316 -2.99 25.85 19.88
C ARG A 316 -3.28 27.33 20.05
N PHE A 317 -2.45 28.18 19.48
CA PHE A 317 -2.68 29.62 19.48
C PHE A 317 -4.03 29.94 18.82
N LEU A 318 -4.33 29.35 17.66
CA LEU A 318 -5.62 29.53 16.99
C LEU A 318 -6.80 28.98 17.82
N LYS A 319 -6.65 27.81 18.41
CA LYS A 319 -7.66 27.21 19.30
C LYS A 319 -8.01 28.15 20.47
N ASN A 320 -7.01 28.81 21.05
CA ASN A 320 -7.19 29.64 22.23
C ASN A 320 -7.64 31.08 21.89
N ASN A 321 -7.19 31.64 20.77
CA ASN A 321 -7.42 33.05 20.42
C ASN A 321 -8.55 33.26 19.39
N CYS A 322 -8.83 32.23 18.58
CA CYS A 322 -9.81 32.25 17.50
C CYS A 322 -10.77 31.04 17.59
N PRO A 323 -11.57 30.91 18.68
CA PRO A 323 -12.40 29.74 18.92
C PRO A 323 -13.46 29.49 17.84
N ASN A 324 -14.07 30.53 17.26
CA ASN A 324 -15.02 30.36 16.17
C ASN A 324 -14.28 29.83 14.93
N PHE A 325 -13.17 30.45 14.52
CA PHE A 325 -12.36 29.94 13.41
C PHE A 325 -11.90 28.51 13.63
N TRP A 326 -11.38 28.19 14.82
CA TRP A 326 -10.92 26.85 15.18
C TRP A 326 -12.03 25.81 15.14
N SER A 327 -13.25 26.15 15.58
CA SER A 327 -14.38 25.21 15.58
C SER A 327 -14.73 24.73 14.16
N HIS A 328 -14.67 25.61 13.16
CA HIS A 328 -14.94 25.25 11.77
C HIS A 328 -13.72 24.59 11.11
N LEU A 329 -12.51 25.08 11.42
CA LEU A 329 -11.29 24.49 10.91
C LEU A 329 -11.13 23.03 11.38
N SER A 330 -11.33 22.77 12.68
CA SER A 330 -11.21 21.43 13.26
C SER A 330 -12.25 20.43 12.73
N ARG A 331 -13.43 20.89 12.28
CA ARG A 331 -14.38 20.04 11.55
C ARG A 331 -13.78 19.55 10.22
N GLY A 332 -13.06 20.42 9.51
CA GLY A 332 -12.36 20.07 8.27
C GLY A 332 -11.13 19.20 8.45
N LEU A 333 -10.43 19.34 9.58
CA LEU A 333 -9.28 18.51 9.93
C LEU A 333 -9.68 17.14 10.51
N GLY A 334 -10.93 16.99 10.93
CA GLY A 334 -11.46 15.77 11.54
C GLY A 334 -11.20 15.66 13.05
N SER A 335 -12.02 14.85 13.71
CA SER A 335 -11.95 14.62 15.18
C SER A 335 -10.63 13.97 15.61
N ALA A 336 -10.05 13.13 14.76
CA ALA A 336 -8.75 12.50 14.96
C ALA A 336 -7.64 13.53 15.15
N PHE A 337 -7.59 14.53 14.28
CA PHE A 337 -6.62 15.63 14.36
C PHE A 337 -6.82 16.44 15.65
N SER A 338 -8.07 16.82 15.95
CA SER A 338 -8.40 17.61 17.13
C SER A 338 -8.02 16.88 18.44
N SER A 339 -8.29 15.57 18.49
CA SER A 339 -7.90 14.70 19.61
C SER A 339 -6.37 14.58 19.72
N ALA A 340 -5.69 14.35 18.60
CA ALA A 340 -4.24 14.26 18.56
C ALA A 340 -3.61 15.56 19.08
N LEU A 341 -4.04 16.72 18.58
CA LEU A 341 -3.55 18.03 18.97
C LEU A 341 -3.77 18.32 20.46
N SER A 342 -4.97 17.98 20.97
CA SER A 342 -5.32 18.22 22.38
C SER A 342 -4.57 17.30 23.34
N SER A 343 -4.05 16.18 22.85
CA SER A 343 -3.33 15.21 23.67
C SER A 343 -1.83 15.51 23.83
N ILE A 344 -1.35 16.55 23.14
CA ILE A 344 0.04 16.96 23.24
C ILE A 344 0.20 17.85 24.49
N PRO A 345 1.11 17.53 25.43
CA PRO A 345 1.38 18.38 26.59
C PRO A 345 2.00 19.73 26.20
N ASP A 346 1.97 20.70 27.12
CA ASP A 346 2.74 21.93 27.00
C ASP A 346 4.24 21.60 27.12
N GLY A 347 5.02 21.91 26.08
CA GLY A 347 6.38 21.41 25.90
C GLY A 347 6.47 20.25 24.91
N PHE A 348 6.15 20.50 23.64
CA PHE A 348 6.24 19.49 22.58
C PHE A 348 7.71 19.10 22.32
N THR A 349 8.04 17.83 22.53
CA THR A 349 9.38 17.26 22.29
C THR A 349 9.32 16.31 21.09
N ALA A 350 10.48 15.94 20.55
CA ALA A 350 10.57 14.93 19.48
C ALA A 350 9.93 13.58 19.87
N GLN A 351 9.83 13.24 21.16
CA GLN A 351 9.18 12.01 21.62
C GLN A 351 7.64 12.09 21.49
N HIS A 352 7.06 13.28 21.63
CA HIS A 352 5.63 13.51 21.47
C HIS A 352 5.17 13.44 20.00
N VAL A 353 6.10 13.62 19.04
CA VAL A 353 5.84 13.50 17.60
C VAL A 353 5.26 12.14 17.24
N ALA A 354 5.86 11.05 17.75
CA ALA A 354 5.40 9.70 17.44
C ALA A 354 3.99 9.45 17.98
N GLY A 355 3.67 9.92 19.20
CA GLY A 355 2.34 9.80 19.79
C GLY A 355 1.29 10.64 19.06
N PHE A 356 1.63 11.86 18.64
CA PHE A 356 0.76 12.72 17.84
C PHE A 356 0.43 12.09 16.48
N MET A 357 1.47 11.65 15.76
CA MET A 357 1.32 10.96 14.47
C MET A 357 0.52 9.66 14.62
N GLY A 358 0.78 8.91 15.70
CA GLY A 358 0.01 7.75 16.13
C GLY A 358 -1.50 8.00 16.19
N LYS A 359 -1.89 9.04 16.92
CA LYS A 359 -3.31 9.38 17.13
C LYS A 359 -3.97 9.98 15.89
N MET A 360 -3.25 10.83 15.15
CA MET A 360 -3.76 11.33 13.87
C MET A 360 -4.10 10.18 12.93
N MET A 361 -3.17 9.23 12.78
CA MET A 361 -3.34 8.16 11.81
C MET A 361 -4.28 7.05 12.30
N GLY A 362 -4.28 6.74 13.60
CA GLY A 362 -5.26 5.82 14.19
C GLY A 362 -6.71 6.31 14.06
N GLY A 363 -6.94 7.62 14.17
CA GLY A 363 -8.28 8.19 13.97
C GLY A 363 -8.69 8.31 12.50
N LEU A 364 -7.75 8.44 11.57
CA LEU A 364 -8.04 8.45 10.13
C LEU A 364 -8.43 7.06 9.60
N GLY A 365 -7.81 6.00 10.12
CA GLY A 365 -8.21 4.63 9.79
C GLY A 365 -9.64 4.28 10.21
N ALA A 366 -10.21 5.01 11.19
CA ALA A 366 -11.59 4.84 11.63
C ALA A 366 -12.59 5.81 10.96
N ALA A 367 -12.13 6.94 10.42
CA ALA A 367 -12.97 8.04 9.95
C ALA A 367 -13.28 8.03 8.43
N GLY A 368 -12.75 7.07 7.67
CA GLY A 368 -13.20 6.77 6.32
C GLY A 368 -12.86 7.75 5.19
N ASP A 369 -12.78 9.08 5.39
CA ASP A 369 -13.03 9.94 4.20
C ASP A 369 -12.30 11.29 4.05
N VAL A 370 -11.21 11.59 4.77
CA VAL A 370 -10.40 12.79 4.41
C VAL A 370 -8.91 12.49 4.50
N SER A 371 -8.21 12.53 3.36
CA SER A 371 -6.75 12.37 3.36
C SER A 371 -6.09 13.57 4.06
N ILE A 372 -5.02 13.33 4.81
CA ILE A 372 -4.19 14.38 5.42
C ILE A 372 -3.81 15.45 4.38
N SER A 373 -3.52 15.04 3.14
CA SER A 373 -3.22 15.97 2.05
C SER A 373 -4.38 16.90 1.69
N THR A 374 -5.63 16.42 1.77
CA THR A 374 -6.82 17.24 1.56
C THR A 374 -6.98 18.26 2.69
N SER A 375 -6.81 17.82 3.94
CA SER A 375 -6.85 18.71 5.11
C SER A 375 -5.74 19.77 5.08
N VAL A 376 -4.51 19.39 4.70
CA VAL A 376 -3.37 20.31 4.53
C VAL A 376 -3.63 21.28 3.37
N THR A 377 -4.18 20.81 2.26
CA THR A 377 -4.49 21.66 1.09
C THR A 377 -5.59 22.65 1.41
N VAL A 378 -6.66 22.23 2.08
CA VAL A 378 -7.75 23.11 2.53
C VAL A 378 -7.18 24.18 3.46
N LEU A 379 -6.39 23.78 4.45
CA LEU A 379 -5.79 24.71 5.39
C LEU A 379 -4.82 25.67 4.70
N ALA A 380 -3.95 25.18 3.81
CA ALA A 380 -3.02 26.01 3.05
C ALA A 380 -3.77 27.02 2.17
N LYS A 381 -4.88 26.62 1.52
CA LYS A 381 -5.72 27.52 0.73
C LYS A 381 -6.40 28.56 1.59
N VAL A 382 -7.01 28.15 2.72
CA VAL A 382 -7.66 29.07 3.66
C VAL A 382 -6.64 30.06 4.23
N LEU A 383 -5.46 29.60 4.64
CA LEU A 383 -4.39 30.47 5.14
C LEU A 383 -3.87 31.42 4.06
N ALA A 384 -3.64 30.92 2.83
CA ALA A 384 -3.13 31.74 1.73
C ALA A 384 -4.13 32.81 1.26
N THR A 385 -5.43 32.56 1.35
CA THR A 385 -6.45 33.56 1.01
C THR A 385 -6.71 34.53 2.14
N THR A 386 -6.65 34.08 3.41
CA THR A 386 -6.96 34.94 4.57
C THR A 386 -5.80 35.83 4.98
N LEU A 387 -4.56 35.35 4.95
CA LEU A 387 -3.39 36.09 5.45
C LEU A 387 -3.13 37.42 4.73
N PRO A 388 -3.15 37.50 3.39
CA PRO A 388 -2.95 38.76 2.68
C PRO A 388 -4.06 39.77 2.99
N LEU A 389 -5.30 39.31 3.17
CA LEU A 389 -6.43 40.18 3.42
C LEU A 389 -6.48 40.69 4.87
N VAL A 390 -6.07 39.86 5.85
CA VAL A 390 -5.97 40.27 7.26
C VAL A 390 -4.80 41.23 7.47
N ALA A 391 -3.73 41.15 6.68
CA ALA A 391 -2.63 42.11 6.76
C ALA A 391 -3.00 43.52 6.24
N ILE A 392 -4.06 43.63 5.42
CA ILE A 392 -4.59 44.89 4.88
C ILE A 392 -5.78 45.32 5.75
N THR A 393 -5.52 45.55 7.05
CA THR A 393 -6.52 46.13 7.96
C THR A 393 -6.67 47.61 7.65
N GLY A 394 -7.89 48.04 7.29
CA GLY A 394 -8.15 49.48 7.19
C GLY A 394 -9.56 49.90 6.80
N THR A 395 -10.34 49.08 6.07
CA THR A 395 -11.68 49.51 5.66
C THR A 395 -12.74 48.43 5.86
N ALA A 396 -13.95 48.83 6.26
CA ALA A 396 -15.11 47.96 6.37
C ALA A 396 -15.45 47.20 5.07
N ARG A 397 -15.01 47.75 3.92
CA ARG A 397 -15.15 47.12 2.60
C ARG A 397 -14.30 45.84 2.49
N ASN A 398 -13.10 45.84 3.07
CA ASN A 398 -12.24 44.65 3.10
C ASN A 398 -12.85 43.53 3.96
N ALA A 399 -13.57 43.86 5.03
CA ALA A 399 -14.18 42.85 5.91
C ALA A 399 -15.24 42.02 5.18
N GLN A 400 -16.09 42.63 4.35
CA GLN A 400 -17.10 41.90 3.56
C GLN A 400 -16.46 40.99 2.49
N GLU A 401 -15.39 41.44 1.85
CA GLU A 401 -14.65 40.63 0.88
C GLU A 401 -13.96 39.44 1.56
N ILE A 402 -13.40 39.63 2.77
CA ILE A 402 -12.84 38.55 3.58
C ILE A 402 -13.92 37.55 3.97
N VAL A 403 -15.08 38.02 4.44
CA VAL A 403 -16.23 37.16 4.78
C VAL A 403 -16.63 36.32 3.56
N LYS A 404 -16.81 36.94 2.40
CA LYS A 404 -17.17 36.23 1.16
C LYS A 404 -16.11 35.20 0.75
N SER A 405 -14.83 35.56 0.85
CA SER A 405 -13.70 34.68 0.53
C SER A 405 -13.61 33.48 1.47
N LEU A 406 -13.78 33.71 2.79
CA LEU A 406 -13.84 32.67 3.81
C LEU A 406 -14.99 31.70 3.54
N THR A 407 -16.22 32.22 3.37
CA THR A 407 -17.39 31.40 3.08
C THR A 407 -17.18 30.55 1.83
N THR A 408 -16.63 31.14 0.76
CA THR A 408 -16.34 30.42 -0.48
C THR A 408 -15.28 29.33 -0.27
N SER A 409 -14.20 29.63 0.46
CA SER A 409 -13.10 28.69 0.68
C SER A 409 -13.53 27.49 1.55
N PHE A 410 -14.28 27.75 2.62
CA PHE A 410 -14.83 26.69 3.49
C PHE A 410 -15.89 25.86 2.76
N ALA A 411 -16.76 26.48 1.96
CA ALA A 411 -17.73 25.77 1.13
C ALA A 411 -17.04 24.86 0.09
N GLN A 412 -15.97 25.32 -0.55
CA GLN A 412 -15.15 24.50 -1.46
C GLN A 412 -14.49 23.31 -0.75
N ALA A 413 -14.24 23.43 0.55
CA ALA A 413 -13.74 22.35 1.41
C ALA A 413 -14.84 21.41 1.94
N GLY A 414 -16.11 21.61 1.56
CA GLY A 414 -17.23 20.82 2.04
C GLY A 414 -17.70 21.17 3.45
N ILE A 415 -17.29 22.34 3.97
CA ILE A 415 -17.61 22.81 5.32
C ILE A 415 -18.47 24.06 5.16
N PRO A 416 -19.80 23.95 5.03
CA PRO A 416 -20.63 25.15 4.93
C PRO A 416 -20.51 25.97 6.23
N ILE A 417 -20.27 27.27 6.08
CA ILE A 417 -20.25 28.23 7.19
C ILE A 417 -21.28 29.33 6.92
N THR A 418 -21.95 29.80 7.97
CA THR A 418 -22.89 30.91 7.83
C THR A 418 -22.14 32.22 7.67
N GLU A 419 -22.78 33.24 7.08
CA GLU A 419 -22.19 34.58 7.00
C GLU A 419 -21.90 35.16 8.39
N GLN A 420 -22.75 34.85 9.38
CA GLN A 420 -22.55 35.27 10.76
C GLN A 420 -21.29 34.64 11.37
N ASP A 421 -21.07 33.34 11.15
CA ASP A 421 -19.86 32.66 11.62
C ASP A 421 -18.61 33.23 10.95
N ALA A 422 -18.68 33.47 9.63
CA ALA A 422 -17.60 34.08 8.88
C ALA A 422 -17.25 35.48 9.41
N ARG A 423 -18.24 36.32 9.78
CA ARG A 423 -17.98 37.64 10.41
C ARG A 423 -17.26 37.50 11.75
N LYS A 424 -17.68 36.58 12.62
CA LYS A 424 -16.99 36.30 13.89
C LYS A 424 -15.56 35.83 13.68
N MET A 425 -15.32 35.00 12.66
CA MET A 425 -13.96 34.60 12.29
C MET A 425 -13.11 35.80 11.87
N VAL A 426 -13.64 36.71 11.05
CA VAL A 426 -12.90 37.92 10.64
C VAL A 426 -12.52 38.78 11.84
N GLU A 427 -13.44 38.96 12.79
CA GLU A 427 -13.16 39.68 14.04
C GLU A 427 -12.06 39.00 14.87
N GLU A 428 -12.12 37.67 15.01
CA GLU A 428 -11.08 36.89 15.71
C GLU A 428 -9.72 36.95 15.02
N LEU A 429 -9.70 36.87 13.69
CA LEU A 429 -8.48 36.92 12.89
C LEU A 429 -7.85 38.32 12.88
N GLY A 430 -8.64 39.36 13.13
CA GLY A 430 -8.19 40.75 13.27
C GLY A 430 -7.55 41.07 14.63
N LYS A 431 -7.60 40.16 15.61
CA LYS A 431 -6.98 40.41 16.93
C LYS A 431 -5.45 40.59 16.81
N PRO A 432 -4.84 41.48 17.61
CA PRO A 432 -3.39 41.70 17.60
C PRO A 432 -2.60 40.40 17.78
N GLY A 433 -1.55 40.21 16.98
CA GLY A 433 -0.68 39.04 17.03
C GLY A 433 -1.19 37.82 16.25
N VAL A 434 -2.48 37.74 15.91
CA VAL A 434 -3.03 36.59 15.16
C VAL A 434 -2.44 36.49 13.76
N SER A 435 -2.31 37.61 13.04
CA SER A 435 -1.70 37.64 11.72
C SER A 435 -0.25 37.14 11.71
N GLN A 436 0.54 37.52 12.73
CA GLN A 436 1.93 37.10 12.88
C GLN A 436 2.04 35.60 13.15
N GLU A 437 1.20 35.05 14.04
CA GLU A 437 1.18 33.61 14.32
C GLU A 437 0.66 32.78 13.14
N LEU A 438 -0.34 33.28 12.40
CA LEU A 438 -0.79 32.65 11.16
C LEU A 438 0.30 32.63 10.09
N ALA A 439 1.08 33.71 9.97
CA ALA A 439 2.21 33.75 9.04
C ALA A 439 3.31 32.74 9.42
N LYS A 440 3.63 32.61 10.71
CA LYS A 440 4.56 31.57 11.20
C LYS A 440 4.03 30.17 10.92
N LEU A 441 2.75 29.92 11.20
CA LEU A 441 2.09 28.65 10.93
C LEU A 441 2.11 28.31 9.44
N GLN A 442 1.75 29.26 8.57
CA GLN A 442 1.78 29.08 7.12
C GLN A 442 3.19 28.79 6.63
N ALA A 443 4.21 29.50 7.12
CA ALA A 443 5.60 29.27 6.76
C ALA A 443 6.08 27.87 7.17
N ALA A 444 5.77 27.44 8.41
CA ALA A 444 6.11 26.11 8.90
C ALA A 444 5.41 25.01 8.10
N MET A 445 4.11 25.17 7.82
CA MET A 445 3.34 24.24 7.00
C MET A 445 3.84 24.15 5.55
N SER A 446 4.12 25.29 4.91
CA SER A 446 4.59 25.31 3.52
C SER A 446 5.97 24.65 3.39
N LYS A 447 6.83 24.83 4.40
CA LYS A 447 8.14 24.19 4.44
C LYS A 447 8.00 22.68 4.70
N ALA A 448 7.05 22.26 5.55
CA ALA A 448 6.75 20.86 5.79
C ALA A 448 6.17 20.18 4.53
N ASP A 449 5.26 20.86 3.83
CA ASP A 449 4.64 20.37 2.58
C ASP A 449 5.70 20.05 1.51
N ARG A 450 6.64 20.96 1.25
CA ARG A 450 7.75 20.70 0.31
C ARG A 450 8.55 19.46 0.67
N LEU A 451 8.92 19.31 1.95
CA LEU A 451 9.65 18.14 2.42
C LEU A 451 8.81 16.86 2.34
N LEU A 452 7.51 16.94 2.60
CA LEU A 452 6.60 15.80 2.49
C LEU A 452 6.40 15.36 1.04
N VAL A 453 6.33 16.30 0.10
CA VAL A 453 6.30 16.00 -1.34
C VAL A 453 7.59 15.31 -1.77
N ASP A 454 8.75 15.85 -1.40
CA ASP A 454 10.05 15.22 -1.70
C ASP A 454 10.15 13.82 -1.09
N LEU A 455 9.73 13.65 0.17
CA LEU A 455 9.67 12.34 0.83
C LEU A 455 8.72 11.38 0.10
N GLY A 456 7.55 11.85 -0.33
CA GLY A 456 6.57 11.08 -1.09
C GLY A 456 7.13 10.58 -2.42
N ASP A 457 7.76 11.46 -3.20
CA ASP A 457 8.39 11.13 -4.47
C ASP A 457 9.51 10.09 -4.30
N HIS A 458 10.31 10.24 -3.25
CA HIS A 458 11.37 9.28 -2.94
C HIS A 458 10.82 7.92 -2.47
N TRP A 459 9.73 7.92 -1.69
CA TRP A 459 9.06 6.69 -1.27
C TRP A 459 8.50 5.92 -2.48
N LEU A 460 7.86 6.64 -3.41
CA LEU A 460 7.33 6.06 -4.64
C LEU A 460 8.46 5.48 -5.52
N LYS A 461 9.56 6.23 -5.71
CA LYS A 461 10.75 5.78 -6.46
C LYS A 461 11.45 4.59 -5.82
N ALA A 462 11.43 4.46 -4.50
CA ALA A 462 11.97 3.31 -3.77
C ALA A 462 11.11 2.02 -3.91
N GLY A 463 10.14 2.00 -4.83
CA GLY A 463 9.32 0.83 -5.14
C GLY A 463 8.14 0.64 -4.19
N GLY A 464 7.56 1.73 -3.67
CA GLY A 464 6.32 1.68 -2.90
C GLY A 464 5.15 1.03 -3.67
N HIS A 465 5.07 1.25 -4.98
CA HIS A 465 4.02 0.66 -5.82
C HIS A 465 4.25 -0.81 -6.23
N ALA A 466 5.51 -1.24 -6.39
CA ALA A 466 5.81 -2.59 -6.90
C ALA A 466 5.39 -3.69 -5.90
N ALA A 467 5.38 -3.40 -4.59
CA ALA A 467 4.97 -4.35 -3.57
C ALA A 467 3.45 -4.54 -3.47
N VAL A 468 2.65 -3.51 -3.76
CA VAL A 468 1.18 -3.59 -3.70
C VAL A 468 0.59 -4.29 -4.93
N LYS A 469 1.19 -4.09 -6.12
CA LYS A 469 0.75 -4.73 -7.38
C LYS A 469 1.10 -6.22 -7.47
N LYS A 470 2.18 -6.69 -6.85
CA LYS A 470 2.60 -8.11 -6.91
C LYS A 470 1.85 -9.02 -5.94
N VAL A 471 1.25 -8.47 -4.88
CA VAL A 471 0.49 -9.24 -3.87
C VAL A 471 -1.00 -9.39 -4.25
N SER A 472 -1.47 -8.63 -5.24
CA SER A 472 -2.88 -8.59 -5.67
C SER A 472 -3.19 -9.39 -6.96
N ARG A 473 -2.24 -10.17 -7.49
CA ARG A 473 -2.47 -11.10 -8.60
C ARG A 473 -2.57 -12.53 -8.07
N PRO A 474 -3.73 -13.20 -8.19
CA PRO A 474 -3.89 -14.59 -7.74
C PRO A 474 -3.07 -15.62 -8.56
N ASP A 475 -2.64 -15.25 -9.76
CA ASP A 475 -2.14 -16.21 -10.76
C ASP A 475 -0.61 -16.17 -10.95
N ASP A 476 0.06 -15.15 -10.42
CA ASP A 476 1.53 -15.06 -10.48
C ASP A 476 2.12 -15.90 -9.35
N GLY A 477 2.31 -17.20 -9.62
CA GLY A 477 3.07 -18.09 -8.75
C GLY A 477 4.41 -17.48 -8.32
N ILE A 478 4.79 -17.74 -7.07
CA ILE A 478 5.95 -17.22 -6.32
C ILE A 478 7.32 -17.43 -7.03
N TRP A 479 7.37 -18.08 -8.18
CA TRP A 479 8.60 -18.41 -8.92
C TRP A 479 9.21 -17.25 -9.73
N SER A 480 8.59 -16.07 -9.84
CA SER A 480 9.19 -14.94 -10.59
C SER A 480 10.15 -14.05 -9.79
N PHE A 481 10.74 -14.57 -8.71
CA PHE A 481 11.79 -13.89 -7.94
C PHE A 481 12.97 -14.79 -7.55
N PHE A 482 13.09 -15.99 -8.14
CA PHE A 482 14.23 -16.88 -7.99
C PHE A 482 14.89 -17.17 -9.33
#